data_AF-A0A6V7TY16-F1
#
_entry.id   AF-A0A6V7TY16-F1
#
_cell.length_a   1.000
_cell.length_b   1.000
_cell.length_c   1.000
_cell.angle_alpha   90.00
_cell.angle_beta   90.00
_cell.angle_gamma   90.00
#
_symmetry.space_group_name_H-M   'P 1'
#
loop_
_entity.id
_entity.type
_entity.pdbx_description
1 polymer ?
#
loop_
_entity_poly.entity_id
_entity_poly.type
_entity_poly.pdbx_seq_one_letter_code
_entity_poly.pdbx_strand_id
1 'polypeptide(L)'
;MFYSLPTETILDIFKCFSYKELRSIKQTNLYFYAFVNNFEGKLARKKLFKIYIGDVDTFKVIPHKSLRPRNKNFDFPLNERFEEKFKNGLEKPISLYLPDTNSNKNMGICLSNRVYGTEYFLQPPRIIRSKDDLKIVYYYLNKLFKCSFQHGWFDDFIFNPELIQLLFGNSKKFYAQHSSLSVTDHNLENIFKFALNHLVGGNSYNLFSFV
;
A
#
# COMPACT_ATOMS: atom_id res chain seq x y z
N MET A 1 5.39 -5.19 34.02
CA MET A 1 4.00 -4.86 34.39
C MET A 1 2.97 -5.21 33.31
N PHE A 2 3.28 -5.14 32.01
CA PHE A 2 2.32 -5.53 30.96
C PHE A 2 2.06 -7.04 30.84
N TYR A 3 3.00 -7.90 31.24
CA TYR A 3 2.89 -9.35 31.04
C TYR A 3 1.74 -10.04 31.79
N SER A 4 1.14 -9.37 32.76
CA SER A 4 0.00 -9.87 33.55
C SER A 4 -1.35 -9.33 33.08
N LEU A 5 -1.38 -8.45 32.08
CA LEU A 5 -2.62 -7.87 31.57
C LEU A 5 -3.25 -8.78 30.51
N PRO A 6 -4.58 -8.86 30.43
CA PRO A 6 -5.27 -9.49 29.30
C PRO A 6 -4.85 -8.87 27.96
N THR A 7 -4.86 -9.68 26.91
CA THR A 7 -4.49 -9.28 25.54
C THR A 7 -5.28 -8.06 25.07
N GLU A 8 -6.57 -8.00 25.38
CA GLU A 8 -7.49 -6.92 25.04
C GLU A 8 -7.09 -5.62 25.72
N THR A 9 -6.73 -5.67 27.01
CA THR A 9 -6.26 -4.51 27.76
C THR A 9 -4.95 -3.97 27.19
N ILE A 10 -4.00 -4.84 26.86
CA ILE A 10 -2.73 -4.42 26.24
C ILE A 10 -3.00 -3.79 24.87
N LEU A 11 -3.91 -4.37 24.08
CA LEU A 11 -4.30 -3.84 22.79
C LEU A 11 -4.90 -2.43 22.91
N ASP A 12 -5.80 -2.21 23.87
CA ASP A 12 -6.42 -0.90 24.09
C ASP A 12 -5.41 0.15 24.55
N ILE A 13 -4.49 -0.20 25.45
CA ILE A 13 -3.38 0.68 25.82
C ILE A 13 -2.54 0.99 24.58
N PHE A 14 -2.28 0.00 23.72
CA PHE A 14 -1.42 0.18 22.57
C PHE A 14 -2.03 1.06 21.49
N LYS A 15 -3.37 1.12 21.39
CA LYS A 15 -4.06 2.06 20.49
C LYS A 15 -3.80 3.52 20.84
N CYS A 16 -3.40 3.82 22.09
CA CYS A 16 -3.07 5.16 22.54
C CYS A 16 -1.67 5.63 22.11
N PHE A 17 -0.80 4.70 21.69
CA PHE A 17 0.57 5.05 21.27
C PHE A 17 0.62 5.49 19.79
N SER A 18 1.48 6.46 19.51
CA SER A 18 1.85 6.82 18.14
C SER A 18 2.61 5.71 17.43
N TYR A 19 2.68 5.77 16.10
CA TYR A 19 3.48 4.82 15.31
C TYR A 19 4.96 4.77 15.74
N LYS A 20 5.53 5.91 16.16
CA LYS A 20 6.93 5.97 16.61
C LYS A 20 7.10 5.23 17.93
N GLU A 21 6.18 5.42 18.87
CA GLU A 21 6.19 4.73 20.17
C GLU A 21 5.95 3.23 20.02
N LEU A 22 4.99 2.81 19.21
CA LEU A 22 4.76 1.39 18.92
C LEU A 22 5.97 0.73 18.26
N ARG A 23 6.67 1.45 17.38
CA ARG A 23 7.92 0.96 16.79
C ARG A 23 9.02 0.82 17.85
N SER A 24 9.13 1.75 18.78
CA SER A 24 10.07 1.64 19.91
C SER A 24 9.71 0.44 20.80
N ILE A 25 8.42 0.26 21.14
CA ILE A 25 7.94 -0.88 21.93
C ILE A 25 8.29 -2.22 21.28
N LYS A 26 8.11 -2.35 19.95
CA LYS A 26 8.51 -3.55 19.19
C LYS A 26 9.99 -3.91 19.34
N GLN A 27 10.86 -2.94 19.61
CA GLN A 27 12.29 -3.15 19.74
C GLN A 27 12.73 -3.49 21.17
N THR A 28 11.84 -3.37 22.15
CA THR A 28 12.20 -3.59 23.56
C THR A 28 12.34 -5.06 23.93
N ASN A 29 11.49 -5.95 23.40
CA ASN A 29 11.59 -7.40 23.63
C ASN A 29 10.75 -8.21 22.61
N LEU A 30 11.04 -9.53 22.54
CA LEU A 30 10.39 -10.47 21.63
C LEU A 30 8.88 -10.62 21.84
N TYR A 31 8.40 -10.51 23.08
CA TYR A 31 6.97 -10.59 23.37
C TYR A 31 6.20 -9.43 22.73
N PHE A 32 6.63 -8.18 22.94
CA PHE A 32 5.97 -7.03 22.31
C PHE A 32 6.19 -6.99 20.80
N TYR A 33 7.33 -7.48 20.31
CA TYR A 33 7.54 -7.67 18.88
C TYR A 33 6.46 -8.57 18.28
N ALA A 34 6.25 -9.76 18.86
CA ALA A 34 5.22 -10.69 18.43
C ALA A 34 3.81 -10.10 18.60
N PHE A 35 3.52 -9.48 19.74
CA PHE A 35 2.23 -8.86 20.04
C PHE A 35 1.86 -7.79 19.01
N VAL A 36 2.72 -6.79 18.79
CA VAL A 36 2.43 -5.72 17.82
C VAL A 36 2.37 -6.25 16.39
N ASN A 37 3.10 -7.31 16.04
CA ASN A 37 2.96 -7.97 14.74
C ASN A 37 1.60 -8.64 14.58
N ASN A 38 1.13 -9.37 15.60
CA ASN A 38 -0.17 -10.04 15.59
C ASN A 38 -1.33 -9.04 15.48
N PHE A 39 -1.14 -7.82 15.99
CA PHE A 39 -2.13 -6.75 15.96
C PHE A 39 -1.74 -5.56 15.06
N GLU A 40 -0.82 -5.73 14.11
CA GLU A 40 -0.28 -4.62 13.28
C GLU A 40 -1.41 -3.87 12.56
N GLY A 41 -2.43 -4.60 12.11
CA GLY A 41 -3.61 -4.03 11.45
C GLY A 41 -4.45 -3.10 12.34
N LYS A 42 -4.40 -3.28 13.67
CA LYS A 42 -5.17 -2.53 14.66
C LYS A 42 -4.36 -1.44 15.38
N LEU A 43 -3.03 -1.59 15.46
CA LEU A 43 -2.19 -0.77 16.34
C LEU A 43 -1.33 0.26 15.61
N ALA A 44 -0.56 -0.15 14.60
CA ALA A 44 0.62 0.63 14.18
C ALA A 44 0.59 0.98 12.70
N ARG A 45 -0.12 2.06 12.36
CA ARG A 45 -0.09 2.63 11.00
C ARG A 45 0.41 4.06 11.02
N LYS A 46 1.35 4.37 10.14
CA LYS A 46 1.73 5.76 9.88
C LYS A 46 0.53 6.47 9.24
N LYS A 47 -0.09 7.40 9.96
CA LYS A 47 -1.17 8.22 9.42
C LYS A 47 -0.60 9.18 8.37
N LEU A 48 -1.22 9.17 7.20
CA LEU A 48 -1.00 10.11 6.11
C LEU A 48 -2.34 10.75 5.76
N PHE A 49 -2.30 11.96 5.23
CA PHE A 49 -3.51 12.66 4.82
C PHE A 49 -4.12 12.00 3.59
N LYS A 50 -3.30 11.73 2.57
CA LYS A 50 -3.79 11.26 1.27
C LYS A 50 -2.89 10.21 0.63
N ILE A 51 -3.50 9.26 -0.08
CA ILE A 51 -2.88 8.46 -1.14
C ILE A 51 -3.64 8.68 -2.45
N TYR A 52 -2.91 8.81 -3.55
CA TYR A 52 -3.45 8.91 -4.89
C TYR A 52 -2.57 8.15 -5.90
N ILE A 53 -3.18 7.52 -6.89
CA ILE A 53 -2.49 6.91 -8.04
C ILE A 53 -2.87 7.69 -9.29
N GLY A 54 -1.89 8.15 -10.06
CA GLY A 54 -2.16 8.80 -11.34
C GLY A 54 -0.89 9.25 -12.06
N ASP A 55 -1.08 10.05 -13.10
CA ASP A 55 -0.01 10.53 -13.95
C ASP A 55 0.85 11.58 -13.23
N VAL A 56 2.13 11.27 -13.02
CA VAL A 56 3.16 12.15 -12.43
C VAL A 56 3.19 13.51 -13.11
N ASP A 57 2.91 13.58 -14.40
CA ASP A 57 2.99 14.84 -15.13
C ASP A 57 1.90 15.83 -14.69
N THR A 58 0.74 15.34 -14.24
CA THR A 58 -0.31 16.18 -13.63
C THR A 58 0.13 16.81 -12.31
N PHE A 59 1.17 16.26 -11.67
CA PHE A 59 1.69 16.71 -10.37
C PHE A 59 2.86 17.66 -10.46
N LYS A 60 3.42 17.92 -11.65
CA LYS A 60 4.58 18.81 -11.81
C LYS A 60 4.34 20.23 -11.30
N VAL A 61 3.08 20.63 -11.16
CA VAL A 61 2.67 21.94 -10.62
C VAL A 61 2.90 22.04 -9.10
N ILE A 62 3.00 20.92 -8.39
CA ILE A 62 3.12 20.88 -6.94
C ILE A 62 4.58 20.59 -6.54
N PRO A 63 5.15 21.36 -5.58
CA PRO A 63 6.47 21.06 -5.03
C PRO A 63 6.51 19.65 -4.43
N HIS A 64 7.42 18.83 -4.94
CA HIS A 64 7.40 17.41 -4.61
C HIS A 64 8.77 16.80 -4.37
N LYS A 65 8.78 15.73 -3.56
CA LYS A 65 9.98 14.95 -3.28
C LYS A 65 9.82 13.53 -3.83
N SER A 66 10.63 13.21 -4.85
CA SER A 66 10.74 11.83 -5.32
C SER A 66 11.41 10.95 -4.27
N LEU A 67 10.76 9.83 -3.93
CA LEU A 67 11.31 8.82 -3.03
C LEU A 67 11.69 7.59 -3.85
N ARG A 68 12.92 7.60 -4.37
CA ARG A 68 13.53 6.38 -4.93
C ARG A 68 14.14 5.54 -3.80
N PRO A 69 13.98 4.21 -3.82
CA PRO A 69 14.62 3.39 -2.83
C PRO A 69 16.12 3.35 -3.13
N ARG A 70 16.96 3.38 -2.09
CA ARG A 70 18.41 3.12 -2.27
C ARG A 70 18.59 1.63 -2.52
N ASN A 71 19.56 1.22 -3.34
CA ASN A 71 19.78 -0.20 -3.69
C ASN A 71 19.84 -1.13 -2.46
N LYS A 72 20.44 -0.67 -1.36
CA LYS A 72 20.53 -1.43 -0.09
C LYS A 72 19.18 -1.67 0.60
N ASN A 73 18.11 -0.97 0.23
CA ASN A 73 16.82 -1.05 0.89
C ASN A 73 15.97 -2.26 0.45
N PHE A 74 16.35 -2.91 -0.64
CA PHE A 74 15.61 -4.05 -1.21
C PHE A 74 16.47 -5.30 -1.44
N ASP A 75 17.61 -5.37 -0.76
CA ASP A 75 18.40 -6.60 -0.65
C ASP A 75 17.83 -7.49 0.47
N PHE A 76 16.60 -7.95 0.26
CA PHE A 76 15.96 -8.94 1.12
C PHE A 76 15.66 -10.20 0.29
N PRO A 77 15.78 -11.40 0.89
CA PRO A 77 15.35 -12.62 0.24
C PRO A 77 13.83 -12.56 0.06
N LEU A 78 13.36 -12.87 -1.15
CA LEU A 78 11.96 -13.18 -1.37
C LEU A 78 11.70 -14.57 -0.77
N ASN A 79 10.49 -14.81 -0.24
CA ASN A 79 10.16 -16.13 0.29
C ASN A 79 10.27 -17.19 -0.85
N GLU A 80 10.79 -18.38 -0.57
CA GLU A 80 11.05 -19.43 -1.57
C GLU A 80 9.84 -19.72 -2.46
N ARG A 81 8.63 -19.73 -1.89
CA ARG A 81 7.37 -19.91 -2.63
C ARG A 81 7.16 -18.82 -3.69
N PHE A 82 7.66 -17.61 -3.44
CA PHE A 82 7.64 -16.51 -4.41
C PHE A 82 8.64 -16.68 -5.51
N GLU A 83 9.86 -17.09 -5.16
CA GLU A 83 10.90 -17.31 -6.15
C GLU A 83 10.52 -18.44 -7.10
N GLU A 84 9.89 -19.50 -6.58
CA GLU A 84 9.37 -20.60 -7.39
C GLU A 84 8.23 -20.14 -8.33
N LYS A 85 7.24 -19.40 -7.82
CA LYS A 85 6.19 -18.82 -8.67
C LYS A 85 6.75 -17.85 -9.72
N PHE A 86 7.78 -17.08 -9.37
CA PHE A 86 8.44 -16.17 -10.31
C PHE A 86 9.21 -16.95 -11.38
N LYS A 87 9.97 -17.98 -10.99
CA LYS A 87 10.70 -18.87 -11.90
C LYS A 87 9.78 -19.62 -12.86
N ASN A 88 8.61 -20.05 -12.37
CA ASN A 88 7.66 -20.86 -13.14
C ASN A 88 6.59 -20.03 -13.88
N GLY A 89 6.44 -18.73 -13.57
CA GLY A 89 5.18 -18.02 -13.84
C GLY A 89 5.27 -16.67 -14.57
N LEU A 90 6.45 -16.18 -14.93
CA LEU A 90 6.57 -14.93 -15.70
C LEU A 90 6.94 -15.18 -17.15
N GLU A 91 6.08 -15.91 -17.86
CA GLU A 91 6.07 -15.85 -19.33
C GLU A 91 5.54 -14.50 -19.84
N LYS A 92 4.74 -13.80 -19.01
CA LYS A 92 4.09 -12.53 -19.36
C LYS A 92 4.41 -11.43 -18.34
N PRO A 93 4.74 -10.21 -18.78
CA PRO A 93 4.90 -9.08 -17.88
C PRO A 93 3.63 -8.82 -17.06
N ILE A 94 3.78 -8.53 -15.77
CA ILE A 94 2.65 -8.20 -14.87
C ILE A 94 2.60 -6.68 -14.67
N SER A 95 1.44 -6.06 -14.90
CA SER A 95 1.25 -4.65 -14.60
C SER A 95 0.97 -4.41 -13.12
N LEU A 96 1.59 -3.38 -12.56
CA LEU A 96 1.36 -2.92 -11.19
C LEU A 96 0.01 -2.22 -11.04
N TYR A 97 -0.45 -1.53 -12.07
CA TYR A 97 -1.68 -0.75 -12.05
C TYR A 97 -2.70 -1.31 -13.03
N LEU A 98 -3.98 -1.19 -12.71
CA LEU A 98 -5.08 -1.55 -13.60
C LEU A 98 -6.10 -0.40 -13.70
N PRO A 99 -6.73 -0.19 -14.87
CA PRO A 99 -6.42 -0.78 -16.17
C PRO A 99 -5.00 -0.48 -16.65
N ASP A 100 -4.38 -1.48 -17.28
CA ASP A 100 -3.11 -1.33 -17.99
C ASP A 100 -3.39 -0.74 -19.38
N THR A 101 -3.86 0.50 -19.44
CA THR A 101 -4.09 1.18 -20.72
C THR A 101 -2.73 1.44 -21.36
N ASN A 102 -2.52 1.21 -22.66
CA ASN A 102 -1.30 1.61 -23.39
C ASN A 102 -1.01 3.14 -23.36
N SER A 103 -1.62 3.87 -22.45
CA SER A 103 -1.33 5.26 -22.17
C SER A 103 0.16 5.42 -21.86
N ASN A 104 0.79 6.36 -22.57
CA ASN A 104 2.15 6.83 -22.30
C ASN A 104 2.24 7.65 -21.00
N LYS A 105 1.23 7.55 -20.12
CA LYS A 105 1.17 8.28 -18.85
C LYS A 105 2.26 7.80 -17.91
N ASN A 106 2.94 8.75 -17.28
CA ASN A 106 4.01 8.46 -16.34
C ASN A 106 3.40 8.17 -14.97
N MET A 107 2.89 6.95 -14.77
CA MET A 107 2.13 6.61 -13.57
C MET A 107 2.98 6.59 -12.29
N GLY A 108 2.44 7.13 -11.20
CA GLY A 108 3.08 7.13 -9.90
C GLY A 108 2.07 7.14 -8.74
N ILE A 109 2.60 7.01 -7.52
CA ILE A 109 1.82 7.07 -6.29
C ILE A 109 2.20 8.36 -5.58
N CYS A 110 1.22 9.24 -5.37
CA CYS A 110 1.36 10.45 -4.57
C CYS A 110 0.90 10.19 -3.13
N LEU A 111 1.69 10.63 -2.17
CA LEU A 111 1.39 10.60 -0.74
C LEU A 111 1.50 12.01 -0.17
N SER A 112 0.51 12.43 0.62
CA SER A 112 0.59 13.68 1.37
C SER A 112 0.42 13.45 2.86
N ASN A 113 1.12 14.26 3.67
CA ASN A 113 0.99 14.27 5.12
C ASN A 113 -0.03 15.31 5.63
N ARG A 114 -0.48 16.26 4.79
CA ARG A 114 -1.39 17.38 5.13
C ARG A 114 -2.24 17.76 3.92
N VAL A 115 -3.28 18.59 4.11
CA VAL A 115 -4.12 19.12 3.03
C VAL A 115 -3.28 19.94 2.03
N TYR A 116 -2.46 20.84 2.57
CA TYR A 116 -1.53 21.68 1.82
C TYR A 116 -0.13 21.39 2.36
N GLY A 117 0.73 20.78 1.54
CA GLY A 117 2.06 20.38 2.00
C GLY A 117 2.89 19.68 0.94
N THR A 118 4.09 19.28 1.33
CA THR A 118 4.99 18.53 0.47
C THR A 118 4.40 17.16 0.14
N GLU A 119 4.21 16.92 -1.14
CA GLU A 119 3.81 15.63 -1.66
C GLU A 119 5.05 14.75 -1.89
N TYR A 120 4.91 13.47 -1.57
CA TYR A 120 5.92 12.45 -1.80
C TYR A 120 5.49 11.58 -2.97
N PHE A 121 6.38 11.43 -3.95
CA PHE A 121 6.11 10.65 -5.15
C PHE A 121 6.92 9.38 -5.15
N LEU A 122 6.19 8.27 -5.30
CA LEU A 122 6.76 6.96 -5.54
C LEU A 122 6.56 6.63 -7.02
N GLN A 123 7.63 6.21 -7.69
CA GLN A 123 7.59 5.79 -9.10
C GLN A 123 8.08 4.34 -9.16
N PRO A 124 7.29 3.37 -8.66
CA PRO A 124 7.61 1.97 -8.88
C PRO A 124 7.55 1.62 -10.37
N PRO A 125 8.25 0.55 -10.80
CA PRO A 125 8.08 -0.01 -12.14
C PRO A 125 6.61 -0.30 -12.41
N ARG A 126 6.11 0.22 -13.53
CA ARG A 126 4.73 -0.02 -13.95
C ARG A 126 4.53 -1.45 -14.43
N ILE A 127 5.47 -1.97 -15.21
CA ILE A 127 5.47 -3.33 -15.73
C ILE A 127 6.61 -4.08 -15.06
N ILE A 128 6.29 -5.20 -14.42
CA ILE A 128 7.26 -6.05 -13.74
C ILE A 128 7.80 -7.05 -14.76
N ARG A 129 9.06 -6.88 -15.15
CA ARG A 129 9.76 -7.73 -16.11
C ARG A 129 10.88 -8.54 -15.49
N SER A 130 11.34 -8.14 -14.32
CA SER A 130 12.50 -8.72 -13.65
C SER A 130 12.26 -8.95 -12.15
N LYS A 131 13.13 -9.77 -11.55
CA LYS A 131 13.13 -10.02 -10.10
C LYS A 131 13.38 -8.73 -9.32
N ASP A 132 14.19 -7.83 -9.88
CA ASP A 132 14.49 -6.54 -9.25
C ASP A 132 13.30 -5.59 -9.30
N ASP A 133 12.55 -5.55 -10.40
CA ASP A 133 11.28 -4.80 -10.47
C ASP A 133 10.32 -5.26 -9.38
N LEU A 134 10.19 -6.58 -9.23
CA LEU A 134 9.33 -7.19 -8.21
C LEU A 134 9.77 -6.79 -6.79
N LYS A 135 11.07 -6.82 -6.49
CA LYS A 135 11.61 -6.38 -5.20
C LYS A 135 11.29 -4.92 -4.91
N ILE A 136 11.42 -4.05 -5.91
CA ILE A 136 11.08 -2.62 -5.79
C ILE A 136 9.58 -2.45 -5.51
N VAL A 137 8.73 -3.13 -6.27
CA VAL A 137 7.27 -3.09 -6.07
C VAL A 137 6.89 -3.62 -4.68
N TYR A 138 7.43 -4.76 -4.28
CA TYR A 138 7.21 -5.33 -2.95
C TYR A 138 7.61 -4.33 -1.85
N TYR A 139 8.77 -3.70 -1.99
CA TYR A 139 9.25 -2.70 -1.04
C TYR A 139 8.22 -1.55 -0.89
N TYR A 140 7.76 -0.99 -2.00
CA TYR A 140 6.80 0.12 -1.97
C TYR A 140 5.45 -0.30 -1.39
N LEU A 141 4.85 -1.39 -1.88
CA LEU A 141 3.57 -1.89 -1.38
C LEU A 141 3.64 -2.22 0.12
N ASN A 142 4.71 -2.88 0.58
CA ASN A 142 4.92 -3.17 1.99
C ASN A 142 5.02 -1.90 2.85
N LYS A 143 5.60 -0.81 2.33
CA LYS A 143 5.61 0.49 3.02
C LYS A 143 4.23 1.11 3.07
N LEU A 144 3.48 1.07 1.97
CA LEU A 144 2.13 1.61 1.91
C LEU A 144 1.15 0.84 2.83
N PHE A 145 1.27 -0.48 2.90
CA PHE A 145 0.46 -1.30 3.82
C PHE A 145 0.75 -1.06 5.30
N LYS A 146 1.82 -0.36 5.64
CA LYS A 146 2.14 0.11 7.01
C LYS A 146 1.62 1.52 7.28
N CYS A 147 0.89 2.10 6.33
CA CYS A 147 0.25 3.40 6.47
C CYS A 147 -1.27 3.25 6.64
N SER A 148 -1.88 4.32 7.12
CA SER A 148 -3.31 4.58 7.01
C SER A 148 -3.51 5.98 6.44
N PHE A 149 -4.62 6.18 5.78
CA PHE A 149 -4.91 7.40 5.02
C PHE A 149 -6.20 8.03 5.50
N GLN A 150 -6.26 9.35 5.56
CA GLN A 150 -7.54 10.04 5.73
C GLN A 150 -8.35 9.97 4.42
N HIS A 151 -7.68 10.15 3.28
CA HIS A 151 -8.28 10.07 1.95
C HIS A 151 -7.50 9.11 1.05
N GLY A 152 -8.19 8.19 0.37
CA GLY A 152 -7.64 7.33 -0.69
C GLY A 152 -8.37 7.58 -2.00
N TRP A 153 -7.69 8.13 -2.99
CA TRP A 153 -8.28 8.44 -4.29
C TRP A 153 -7.66 7.54 -5.36
N PHE A 154 -8.51 6.77 -6.02
CA PHE A 154 -8.14 5.80 -7.04
C PHE A 154 -8.95 6.09 -8.29
N ASP A 155 -8.49 7.08 -9.06
CA ASP A 155 -9.15 7.54 -10.27
C ASP A 155 -8.48 6.91 -11.47
N ASP A 156 -9.25 6.16 -12.27
CA ASP A 156 -8.82 5.42 -13.46
C ASP A 156 -7.74 4.35 -13.22
N PHE A 157 -7.14 4.27 -12.03
CA PHE A 157 -6.05 3.35 -11.73
C PHE A 157 -6.11 2.84 -10.30
N ILE A 158 -6.06 1.53 -10.16
CA ILE A 158 -5.90 0.80 -8.89
C ILE A 158 -4.61 -0.01 -8.93
N PHE A 159 -4.15 -0.47 -7.76
CA PHE A 159 -3.14 -1.52 -7.74
C PHE A 159 -3.73 -2.83 -8.25
N ASN A 160 -2.95 -3.58 -9.02
CA ASN A 160 -3.34 -4.89 -9.50
C ASN A 160 -3.60 -5.85 -8.32
N PRO A 161 -4.85 -6.29 -8.09
CA PRO A 161 -5.19 -7.13 -6.95
C PRO A 161 -4.54 -8.51 -7.04
N GLU A 162 -4.35 -9.07 -8.24
CA GLU A 162 -3.68 -10.35 -8.42
C GLU A 162 -2.20 -10.27 -8.03
N LEU A 163 -1.55 -9.15 -8.33
CA LEU A 163 -0.18 -8.90 -7.90
C LEU A 163 -0.07 -8.73 -6.39
N ILE A 164 -1.03 -8.03 -5.75
CA ILE A 164 -1.07 -7.92 -4.29
C ILE A 164 -1.27 -9.31 -3.67
N GLN A 165 -2.22 -10.07 -4.18
CA GLN A 165 -2.52 -11.43 -3.73
C GLN A 165 -1.33 -12.35 -3.93
N LEU A 166 -0.61 -12.21 -5.05
CA LEU A 166 0.66 -12.88 -5.26
C LEU A 166 1.58 -12.51 -4.10
N LEU A 167 2.00 -11.25 -4.00
CA LEU A 167 3.02 -10.71 -3.07
C LEU A 167 2.75 -10.89 -1.58
N PHE A 168 1.48 -10.88 -1.17
CA PHE A 168 1.10 -10.77 0.25
C PHE A 168 -0.05 -11.71 0.65
N GLY A 169 -0.59 -12.50 -0.27
CA GLY A 169 -1.84 -13.22 -0.07
C GLY A 169 -3.02 -12.28 0.20
N ASN A 170 -4.03 -12.76 0.91
CA ASN A 170 -5.22 -11.98 1.28
C ASN A 170 -5.05 -11.17 2.57
N SER A 171 -3.82 -11.10 3.10
CA SER A 171 -3.57 -10.58 4.45
C SER A 171 -3.43 -9.05 4.51
N LYS A 172 -3.07 -8.41 3.39
CA LYS A 172 -2.76 -6.98 3.36
C LYS A 172 -3.90 -6.17 2.75
N LYS A 173 -4.23 -5.09 3.45
CA LYS A 173 -5.29 -4.15 3.08
C LYS A 173 -4.79 -2.71 3.26
N PHE A 174 -5.22 -1.83 2.38
CA PHE A 174 -5.13 -0.38 2.49
C PHE A 174 -6.21 0.11 3.44
N TYR A 175 -5.86 1.03 4.32
CA TYR A 175 -6.79 1.61 5.28
C TYR A 175 -6.93 3.08 4.95
N ALA A 176 -8.09 3.47 4.43
CA ALA A 176 -8.42 4.83 4.07
C ALA A 176 -9.74 5.21 4.74
N GLN A 177 -9.79 6.29 5.51
CA GLN A 177 -11.03 6.70 6.18
C GLN A 177 -12.11 7.03 5.14
N HIS A 178 -11.76 7.86 4.16
CA HIS A 178 -12.59 8.16 3.00
C HIS A 178 -11.91 7.62 1.75
N SER A 179 -12.64 6.90 0.90
CA SER A 179 -12.10 6.40 -0.36
C SER A 179 -12.98 6.79 -1.53
N SER A 180 -12.37 7.27 -2.61
CA SER A 180 -13.00 7.48 -3.91
C SER A 180 -12.40 6.49 -4.90
N LEU A 181 -13.27 5.84 -5.67
CA LEU A 181 -12.90 4.91 -6.74
C LEU A 181 -13.67 5.37 -7.98
N SER A 182 -12.96 5.93 -8.96
CA SER A 182 -13.52 6.33 -10.24
C SER A 182 -12.96 5.43 -11.34
N VAL A 183 -13.82 5.00 -12.26
CA VAL A 183 -13.51 3.94 -13.23
C VAL A 183 -14.13 4.26 -14.58
N THR A 184 -13.35 4.07 -15.64
CA THR A 184 -13.87 3.90 -17.01
C THR A 184 -14.31 2.45 -17.22
N ASP A 185 -15.49 2.20 -17.81
CA ASP A 185 -16.26 0.93 -17.85
C ASP A 185 -15.48 -0.39 -18.04
N HIS A 186 -14.33 -0.40 -18.71
CA HIS A 186 -13.62 -1.62 -19.10
C HIS A 186 -12.93 -2.40 -17.96
N ASN A 187 -13.03 -2.00 -16.69
CA ASN A 187 -12.28 -2.66 -15.61
C ASN A 187 -13.02 -2.82 -14.26
N LEU A 188 -14.36 -2.83 -14.29
CA LEU A 188 -15.19 -2.90 -13.08
C LEU A 188 -14.86 -4.12 -12.19
N GLU A 189 -14.66 -5.31 -12.78
CA GLU A 189 -14.41 -6.54 -12.01
C GLU A 189 -13.15 -6.42 -11.14
N ASN A 190 -12.03 -5.96 -11.71
CA ASN A 190 -10.78 -5.84 -10.94
C ASN A 190 -10.87 -4.76 -9.87
N ILE A 191 -11.66 -3.72 -10.09
CA ILE A 191 -11.91 -2.68 -9.09
C ILE A 191 -12.75 -3.21 -7.94
N PHE A 192 -13.80 -3.98 -8.23
CA PHE A 192 -14.54 -4.67 -7.17
C PHE A 192 -13.65 -5.64 -6.39
N LYS A 193 -12.81 -6.43 -7.08
CA LYS A 193 -11.83 -7.30 -6.41
C LYS A 193 -10.88 -6.51 -5.51
N PHE A 194 -10.37 -5.38 -5.98
CA PHE A 194 -9.49 -4.52 -5.19
C PHE A 194 -10.22 -3.91 -3.98
N ALA A 195 -11.40 -3.33 -4.19
CA ALA A 195 -12.19 -2.69 -3.15
C ALA A 195 -12.59 -3.69 -2.06
N LEU A 196 -13.08 -4.88 -2.44
CA LEU A 196 -13.54 -5.91 -1.50
C LEU A 196 -12.39 -6.55 -0.71
N ASN A 197 -11.28 -6.86 -1.39
CA ASN A 197 -10.22 -7.66 -0.77
C ASN A 197 -9.11 -6.81 -0.14
N HIS A 198 -8.86 -5.62 -0.68
CA HIS A 198 -7.65 -4.85 -0.36
C HIS A 198 -7.92 -3.43 0.12
N LEU A 199 -9.17 -2.95 0.19
CA LEU A 199 -9.48 -1.62 0.74
C LEU A 199 -10.38 -1.75 1.98
N VAL A 200 -10.03 -1.02 3.04
CA VAL A 200 -10.80 -0.93 4.29
C VAL A 200 -11.02 0.54 4.59
N GLY A 201 -12.27 0.96 4.69
CA GLY A 201 -12.64 2.36 4.90
C GLY A 201 -14.07 2.57 5.35
N GLY A 202 -14.34 3.72 5.95
CA GLY A 202 -15.61 4.06 6.58
C GLY A 202 -16.40 5.04 5.71
N ASN A 203 -17.49 4.55 5.14
CA ASN A 203 -18.61 5.35 4.61
C ASN A 203 -18.24 6.36 3.52
N SER A 204 -18.17 5.90 2.27
CA SER A 204 -18.74 6.54 1.07
C SER A 204 -18.09 5.96 -0.19
N TYR A 205 -18.68 4.91 -0.78
CA TYR A 205 -18.35 4.54 -2.16
C TYR A 205 -19.15 5.46 -3.07
N ASN A 206 -18.57 6.60 -3.44
CA ASN A 206 -19.09 7.38 -4.56
C ASN A 206 -18.66 6.68 -5.85
N LEU A 207 -19.37 5.61 -6.22
CA LEU A 207 -19.34 5.05 -7.57
C LEU A 207 -20.08 6.05 -8.47
N PHE A 208 -19.36 7.06 -8.96
CA PHE A 208 -19.87 7.87 -10.06
C PHE A 208 -19.59 7.11 -11.35
N SER A 209 -20.64 6.64 -12.02
CA SER A 209 -20.60 6.31 -13.45
C SER A 209 -21.19 7.47 -14.26
N PHE A 210 -20.98 7.42 -15.58
CA PHE A 210 -21.52 8.24 -16.68
C PHE A 210 -20.58 9.32 -17.25
N VAL A 211 -19.67 8.86 -18.13
CA VAL A 211 -19.65 9.30 -19.54
C VAL A 211 -19.48 8.08 -20.42
#